data_AF-A0A1G6Q561-F1
#
_entry.id   AF-A0A1G6Q561-F1
#
_cell.length_a   1.000
_cell.length_b   1.000
_cell.length_c   1.000
_cell.angle_alpha   90.00
_cell.angle_beta   90.00
_cell.angle_gamma   90.00
#
_symmetry.space_group_name_H-M   'P 1'
#
loop_
_entity.id
_entity.type
_entity.pdbx_description
1 polymer ?
#
loop_
_entity_poly.entity_id
_entity_poly.type
_entity_poly.pdbx_seq_one_letter_code
_entity_poly.pdbx_strand_id
1 'polypeptide(L)'
;MSHTKQIYKRLKNKMEIIAHYKRANDESYTITLGMKNELFTLHSFCFDGNNVFDEDNYKDESFSSYQEFDQLMTAVESSFPGININI
;
A
#
# COMPACT_ATOMS: atom_id res chain seq x y z
N MET A 1 0.55 6.58 21.34
CA MET A 1 0.05 7.30 20.14
C MET A 1 -0.75 6.31 19.32
N SER A 2 -1.91 6.70 18.75
CA SER A 2 -2.61 5.81 17.82
C SER A 2 -1.71 5.51 16.62
N HIS A 3 -1.68 4.25 16.20
CA HIS A 3 -0.91 3.71 15.06
C HIS A 3 -1.10 4.57 13.81
N THR A 4 -2.34 4.93 13.52
CA THR A 4 -2.79 5.81 12.44
C THR A 4 -2.12 7.19 12.45
N LYS A 5 -1.89 7.78 13.63
CA LYS A 5 -1.20 9.07 13.76
C LYS A 5 0.28 8.98 13.39
N GLN A 6 0.91 7.83 13.61
CA GLN A 6 2.30 7.60 13.22
C GLN A 6 2.42 7.43 11.71
N ILE A 7 1.50 6.71 11.07
CA ILE A 7 1.39 6.60 9.60
C ILE A 7 1.31 8.00 9.00
N TYR A 8 0.32 8.80 9.42
CA TYR A 8 0.12 10.15 8.91
C TYR A 8 1.40 10.99 9.01
N LYS A 9 2.07 10.99 10.17
CA LYS A 9 3.30 11.76 10.38
C LYS A 9 4.42 11.31 9.45
N ARG A 10 4.65 10.00 9.29
CA ARG A 10 5.68 9.49 8.39
C ARG A 10 5.40 9.90 6.94
N LEU A 11 4.16 9.73 6.47
CA LEU A 11 3.77 10.12 5.13
C LEU A 11 3.93 11.64 4.90
N LYS A 12 3.51 12.49 5.85
CA LYS A 12 3.72 13.95 5.77
C LYS A 12 5.20 14.35 5.75
N ASN A 13 6.07 13.54 6.34
CA ASN A 13 7.52 13.69 6.27
C ASN A 13 8.14 13.05 5.02
N LYS A 14 7.32 12.65 4.03
CA LYS A 14 7.75 11.99 2.79
C LYS A 14 8.50 10.68 3.02
N MET A 15 8.24 10.03 4.16
CA MET A 15 8.77 8.70 4.44
C MET A 15 7.75 7.68 3.98
N GLU A 16 8.08 6.97 2.91
CA GLU A 16 7.25 5.88 2.40
C GLU A 16 7.16 4.72 3.40
N ILE A 17 6.03 4.03 3.36
CA ILE A 17 5.76 2.86 4.19
C ILE A 17 5.45 1.71 3.25
N ILE A 18 6.20 0.63 3.39
CA ILE A 18 6.01 -0.59 2.61
C ILE A 18 5.44 -1.65 3.55
N ALA A 19 4.35 -2.27 3.13
CA ALA A 19 3.70 -3.36 3.84
C ALA A 19 3.48 -4.53 2.88
N HIS A 20 3.49 -5.74 3.43
CA HIS A 20 3.20 -6.95 2.69
C HIS A 20 1.86 -7.51 3.15
N TYR A 21 1.00 -7.83 2.20
CA TYR A 21 -0.32 -8.38 2.46
C TYR A 21 -0.48 -9.69 1.71
N LYS A 22 -0.76 -10.76 2.46
CA LYS A 22 -1.06 -12.08 1.88
C LYS A 22 -2.56 -12.28 1.89
N ARG A 23 -3.15 -12.44 0.70
CA ARG A 23 -4.57 -12.72 0.52
C ARG A 23 -4.83 -14.22 0.68
N ALA A 24 -6.09 -14.58 0.93
CA ALA A 24 -6.49 -15.97 1.23
C ALA A 24 -6.23 -16.98 0.09
N ASN A 25 -6.09 -16.52 -1.15
CA ASN A 25 -5.79 -17.30 -2.35
C ASN A 25 -4.28 -17.39 -2.66
N ASP A 26 -3.43 -17.26 -1.63
CA ASP A 26 -1.96 -17.25 -1.73
C ASP A 26 -1.34 -16.08 -2.52
N GLU A 27 -2.14 -15.15 -3.05
CA GLU A 27 -1.64 -13.91 -3.65
C GLU A 27 -0.92 -13.04 -2.62
N SER A 28 0.29 -12.60 -2.98
CA SER A 28 1.13 -11.76 -2.13
C SER A 28 1.26 -10.38 -2.75
N TYR A 29 0.65 -9.40 -2.10
CA TYR A 29 0.71 -8.00 -2.49
C TYR A 29 1.81 -7.28 -1.73
N THR A 30 2.57 -6.46 -2.45
CA THR A 30 3.38 -5.41 -1.84
C THR A 30 2.64 -4.10 -1.98
N ILE A 31 2.49 -3.39 -0.87
CA ILE A 31 1.71 -2.17 -0.76
C ILE A 31 2.63 -1.06 -0.29
N THR A 32 2.69 0.01 -1.05
CA THR A 32 3.47 1.21 -0.76
C THR A 32 2.52 2.37 -0.50
N LEU A 33 2.64 2.95 0.69
CA LEU A 33 1.98 4.19 1.07
C LEU A 33 3.01 5.32 1.02
N GLY A 34 2.64 6.41 0.35
CA GLY A 34 3.55 7.53 0.14
C GLY A 34 2.83 8.88 0.12
N MET A 35 3.60 9.93 -0.11
CA MET A 35 3.07 11.26 -0.39
C MET A 35 3.80 11.89 -1.57
N LYS A 36 3.04 12.27 -2.62
CA LYS A 36 3.58 12.86 -3.85
C LYS A 36 2.70 14.04 -4.26
N ASN A 37 3.32 15.17 -4.59
CA ASN A 37 2.61 16.40 -4.97
C ASN A 37 1.50 16.78 -3.98
N GLU A 38 1.79 16.66 -2.68
CA GLU A 38 0.87 16.91 -1.58
C GLU A 38 -0.34 15.95 -1.48
N LEU A 39 -0.40 14.91 -2.31
CA LEU A 39 -1.41 13.86 -2.25
C LEU A 39 -0.86 12.62 -1.55
N PHE A 40 -1.71 11.97 -0.77
CA PHE A 40 -1.46 10.63 -0.26
C PHE A 40 -1.57 9.62 -1.39
N THR A 41 -0.64 8.69 -1.46
CA THR A 41 -0.58 7.70 -2.54
C THR A 41 -0.67 6.29 -1.97
N LEU A 42 -1.46 5.46 -2.65
CA LEU A 42 -1.53 4.01 -2.47
C LEU A 42 -1.08 3.37 -3.76
N HIS A 43 0.01 2.62 -3.69
CA HIS A 43 0.47 1.78 -4.77
C HIS A 43 0.48 0.34 -4.28
N SER A 44 -0.10 -0.57 -5.04
CA SER A 44 -0.14 -1.98 -4.69
C SER A 44 0.13 -2.83 -5.91
N PHE A 45 0.93 -3.88 -5.78
CA PHE A 45 1.22 -4.80 -6.87
C PHE A 45 1.36 -6.24 -6.36
N CYS A 46 1.00 -7.19 -7.21
CA CYS A 46 1.09 -8.63 -6.96
C CYS A 46 1.96 -9.29 -8.03
N PHE A 47 3.01 -9.99 -7.58
CA PHE A 47 3.84 -10.83 -8.43
C PHE A 47 3.67 -12.29 -8.05
N ASP A 48 3.37 -13.13 -9.05
CA ASP A 48 3.30 -14.58 -8.94
C ASP A 48 4.45 -15.19 -9.73
N GLY A 49 5.64 -15.20 -9.13
CA GLY A 49 6.85 -15.76 -9.74
C GLY A 49 8.14 -15.09 -9.28
N ASN A 50 9.27 -15.79 -9.44
CA ASN A 50 10.60 -15.29 -9.06
C ASN A 50 11.22 -14.37 -10.13
N ASN A 51 10.69 -14.37 -11.35
CA ASN A 51 11.22 -13.55 -12.44
C ASN A 51 10.42 -12.26 -12.59
N VAL A 52 10.91 -11.19 -11.99
CA VAL A 52 10.28 -9.86 -12.03
C VAL A 52 10.28 -9.20 -13.41
N PHE A 53 11.00 -9.75 -14.39
CA PHE A 53 11.03 -9.27 -15.78
C PHE A 53 10.05 -10.01 -16.69
N ASP A 54 9.37 -11.04 -16.16
CA ASP A 54 8.37 -11.78 -16.90
C ASP A 54 7.00 -11.12 -16.67
N GLU A 55 6.43 -10.54 -17.72
CA GLU A 55 5.14 -9.85 -17.65
C GLU A 55 4.01 -10.81 -17.21
N ASP A 56 4.15 -12.13 -17.47
CA ASP A 56 3.18 -13.13 -17.04
C ASP A 56 3.10 -13.30 -15.50
N ASN A 57 4.16 -12.92 -14.79
CA ASN A 57 4.22 -12.95 -13.32
C ASN A 57 3.55 -11.72 -12.70
N TYR A 58 3.32 -10.65 -13.45
CA TYR A 58 2.64 -9.47 -12.97
C TYR A 58 1.11 -9.69 -13.09
N LYS A 59 0.45 -9.92 -11.96
CA LYS A 59 -0.98 -10.27 -11.94
C LYS A 59 -1.89 -9.07 -11.76
N ASP A 60 -1.45 -8.11 -10.96
CA ASP A 60 -2.27 -6.99 -10.54
C ASP A 60 -1.38 -5.82 -10.11
N GLU A 61 -1.76 -4.61 -10.49
CA GLU A 61 -1.21 -3.36 -9.98
C GLU A 61 -2.30 -2.30 -9.95
N SER A 62 -2.28 -1.52 -8.89
CA SER A 62 -3.15 -0.38 -8.73
C SER A 62 -2.37 0.79 -8.18
N PHE A 63 -2.62 1.96 -8.75
CA PHE A 63 -2.09 3.22 -8.28
C PHE A 63 -3.24 4.19 -8.04
N SER A 64 -3.37 4.69 -6.82
CA SER A 64 -4.40 5.62 -6.41
C SER A 64 -3.81 6.77 -5.62
N SER A 65 -4.45 7.94 -5.71
CA SER A 65 -4.05 9.15 -4.99
C SER A 65 -5.25 9.80 -4.32
N TYR A 66 -5.05 10.32 -3.12
CA TYR A 66 -6.08 10.86 -2.25
C TYR A 66 -5.62 12.19 -1.66
N GLN A 67 -6.55 13.15 -1.57
CA GLN A 67 -6.28 14.44 -0.93
C GLN A 67 -6.34 14.31 0.59
N GLU A 68 -7.31 13.54 1.09
CA GLU A 68 -7.53 13.36 2.52
C GLU A 68 -6.95 12.03 3.00
N PHE A 69 -6.32 12.05 4.18
CA PHE A 69 -5.70 10.86 4.76
C PHE A 69 -6.74 9.77 5.11
N ASP A 70 -7.93 10.17 5.56
CA ASP A 70 -8.99 9.23 5.91
C ASP A 70 -9.51 8.46 4.69
N GLN A 71 -9.47 9.09 3.50
CA GLN A 71 -9.81 8.41 2.23
C GLN A 71 -8.77 7.34 1.89
N LEU A 72 -7.47 7.64 2.06
CA LEU A 72 -6.41 6.67 1.89
C LEU A 72 -6.63 5.46 2.82
N MET A 73 -6.82 5.71 4.11
CA MET A 73 -6.98 4.62 5.09
C MET A 73 -8.22 3.77 4.82
N THR A 74 -9.34 4.40 4.44
CA THR A 74 -10.55 3.69 4.02
C THR A 74 -10.29 2.79 2.82
N ALA A 75 -9.55 3.29 1.81
CA ALA A 75 -9.20 2.51 0.63
C ALA A 75 -8.28 1.33 0.96
N VAL A 76 -7.30 1.54 1.86
CA VAL A 76 -6.40 0.49 2.35
C VAL A 76 -7.17 -0.60 3.07
N GLU A 77 -8.04 -0.25 4.02
CA GLU A 77 -8.84 -1.23 4.78
C GLU A 77 -9.84 -1.97 3.89
N SER A 78 -10.44 -1.28 2.91
CA SER A 78 -11.38 -1.89 1.96
C SER A 78 -10.69 -2.84 0.97
N SER A 79 -9.48 -2.52 0.53
CA SER A 79 -8.75 -3.32 -0.48
C SER A 79 -7.94 -4.45 0.16
N PHE A 80 -7.41 -4.20 1.36
CA PHE A 80 -6.50 -5.08 2.08
C PHE A 80 -6.95 -5.25 3.54
N PRO A 81 -8.10 -5.89 3.78
CA PRO A 81 -8.69 -6.01 5.11
C PRO A 81 -7.76 -6.75 6.07
N GLY A 82 -7.51 -6.16 7.25
CA GLY A 82 -6.65 -6.76 8.27
C GLY A 82 -5.14 -6.64 8.00
N ILE A 83 -4.73 -5.80 7.03
CA ILE A 83 -3.32 -5.52 6.79
C ILE A 83 -2.63 -4.98 8.05
N ASN A 84 -1.48 -5.54 8.36
CA ASN A 84 -0.63 -5.02 9.42
C ASN A 84 0.48 -4.13 8.83
N ILE A 85 0.32 -2.83 9.00
CA ILE A 85 1.32 -1.84 8.59
C ILE A 85 2.29 -1.68 9.76
N ASN A 86 3.46 -2.32 9.75
CA ASN A 86 4.43 -2.14 10.83
C ASN A 86 5.16 -0.78 10.67
N ILE A 87 5.22 0.02 11.74
CA ILE A 87 5.76 1.39 11.74
C ILE A 87 6.82 1.56 12.81
#